data_AF-A0A1J1E4A5-F1
#
_entry.id   AF-A0A1J1E4A5-F1
#
_cell.length_a   1.000
_cell.length_b   1.000
_cell.length_c   1.000
_cell.angle_alpha   90.00
_cell.angle_beta   90.00
_cell.angle_gamma   90.00
#
_symmetry.space_group_name_H-M   'P 1'
#
loop_
_entity.id
_entity.type
_entity.pdbx_description
1 polymer ?
#
loop_
_entity_poly.entity_id
_entity_poly.type
_entity_poly.pdbx_seq_one_letter_code
_entity_poly.pdbx_strand_id
1 'polypeptide(L)'
;MKTKNLFKNLLSLLTLVLFALSCTKPSEGPKSGEEAKTDVAAKPLRLEIASVKFEKAGNLKGTDVSEFYEKLFITRTPARDKLASVDSTATANGYPTEFATRTEDIEGNNIFINLPYNSNFEKLSANATVKAVLTFKSVVDSVVLETPKTNIKGNSVEISFEINKDHFTSEKLKSANPVIKQVLKFSKAGFADKIYTVNFKFSESKSDLCTIGETGFKFTLNETGINAKTSFSDTAKANSASVVRAHYDTANSGEGKGKTSSSPIEFKLRKSANGELNTSGVADTAYFKADALELPDGAFIVLENDTYVNPITGIKKTNGTVVANQTDLKGASGNGSVEYNFTVVAQNGTSKKYYKLTINADS
;
A
#
# COMPACT_ATOMS: atom_id res chain seq x y z
N MET A 1 -24.02 -55.70 7.90
CA MET A 1 -25.11 -54.89 7.30
C MET A 1 -24.92 -53.45 7.78
N LYS A 2 -24.77 -52.39 7.00
CA LYS A 2 -24.89 -52.11 5.56
C LYS A 2 -23.84 -51.03 5.22
N THR A 3 -23.10 -51.24 4.15
CA THR A 3 -22.34 -50.23 3.40
C THR A 3 -23.30 -49.26 2.71
N LYS A 4 -23.04 -47.94 2.76
CA LYS A 4 -23.49 -46.97 1.73
C LYS A 4 -22.55 -45.75 1.62
N ASN A 5 -21.81 -45.75 0.52
CA ASN A 5 -21.60 -44.64 -0.43
C ASN A 5 -21.15 -43.26 0.07
N LEU A 6 -19.84 -43.00 0.00
CA LEU A 6 -19.27 -41.66 -0.22
C LEU A 6 -18.11 -41.76 -1.23
N PHE A 7 -18.45 -42.09 -2.47
CA PHE A 7 -17.61 -41.84 -3.65
C PHE A 7 -18.52 -41.27 -4.73
N LYS A 8 -18.12 -40.12 -5.28
CA LYS A 8 -18.62 -39.37 -6.45
C LYS A 8 -18.95 -37.92 -6.07
N ASN A 9 -17.98 -37.04 -6.37
CA ASN A 9 -18.11 -35.60 -6.68
C ASN A 9 -16.99 -34.72 -6.09
N LEU A 10 -15.72 -35.17 -6.14
CA LEU A 10 -14.58 -34.29 -5.88
C LEU A 10 -13.53 -34.33 -7.01
N LEU A 11 -13.99 -34.48 -8.25
CA LEU A 11 -13.11 -34.46 -9.42
C LEU A 11 -13.83 -33.80 -10.61
N SER A 12 -14.13 -32.50 -10.48
CA SER A 12 -14.65 -31.69 -11.59
C SER A 12 -14.40 -30.22 -11.34
N LEU A 13 -13.16 -29.78 -11.57
CA LEU A 13 -12.83 -28.56 -12.33
C LEU A 13 -11.30 -28.43 -12.47
N LEU A 14 -10.67 -29.50 -12.97
CA LEU A 14 -9.34 -29.36 -13.57
C LEU A 14 -9.58 -28.85 -14.99
N THR A 15 -9.72 -27.53 -15.14
CA THR A 15 -9.69 -26.87 -16.45
C THR A 15 -8.32 -27.11 -17.06
N LEU A 16 -8.30 -28.13 -17.91
CA LEU A 16 -7.23 -28.49 -18.83
C LEU A 16 -6.96 -27.28 -19.73
N VAL A 17 -6.01 -26.42 -19.36
CA VAL A 17 -5.32 -25.60 -20.36
C VAL A 17 -4.37 -26.55 -21.06
N LEU A 18 -4.69 -26.88 -22.30
CA LEU A 18 -3.82 -27.60 -23.23
C LEU A 18 -2.43 -26.94 -23.21
N PHE A 19 -1.49 -27.56 -22.51
CA PHE A 19 -0.12 -27.52 -22.97
C PHE A 19 -0.12 -28.29 -24.28
N ALA A 20 -0.08 -27.58 -25.40
CA ALA A 20 0.39 -28.15 -26.65
C ALA A 20 1.86 -28.54 -26.44
N LEU A 21 2.07 -29.68 -25.79
CA LEU A 21 3.21 -30.54 -26.06
C LEU A 21 3.10 -30.85 -27.54
N SER A 22 3.84 -30.10 -28.35
CA SER A 22 4.22 -30.54 -29.67
C SER A 22 4.94 -31.87 -29.46
N CYS A 23 4.20 -32.96 -29.57
CA CYS A 23 4.76 -34.25 -29.91
C CYS A 23 5.56 -34.02 -31.20
N THR A 24 6.87 -33.86 -31.06
CA THR A 24 7.78 -34.28 -32.12
C THR A 24 7.47 -35.74 -32.35
N LYS A 25 6.73 -36.04 -33.43
CA LYS A 25 6.72 -37.38 -34.02
C LYS A 25 8.19 -37.83 -34.10
N PRO A 26 8.52 -39.09 -33.74
CA PRO A 26 9.76 -39.67 -34.22
C PRO A 26 9.74 -39.52 -35.74
N SER A 27 10.75 -38.84 -36.28
CA SER A 27 10.96 -38.70 -37.71
C SER A 27 10.95 -40.10 -38.35
N GLU A 28 9.88 -40.44 -39.07
CA GLU A 28 9.97 -41.45 -40.11
C GLU A 28 11.01 -40.94 -41.11
N GLY A 29 12.05 -41.74 -41.37
CA GLY A 29 13.13 -41.35 -42.28
C GLY A 29 12.59 -40.95 -43.66
N PRO A 30 13.28 -40.06 -44.38
CA PRO A 30 12.78 -39.52 -45.64
C PRO A 30 12.66 -40.66 -46.68
N LYS A 31 11.48 -40.79 -47.29
CA LYS A 31 11.34 -41.55 -48.53
C LYS A 31 12.05 -40.78 -49.64
N SER A 32 12.91 -41.47 -50.38
CA SER A 32 13.65 -40.94 -51.51
C SER A 32 12.68 -40.32 -52.53
N GLY A 33 12.79 -39.00 -52.77
CA GLY A 33 12.09 -38.32 -53.88
C GLY A 33 11.40 -36.99 -53.56
N GLU A 34 11.24 -36.58 -52.30
CA GLU A 34 10.68 -35.27 -51.96
C GLU A 34 11.77 -34.27 -51.58
N GLU A 35 11.75 -33.10 -52.23
CA GLU A 35 12.63 -31.98 -51.91
C GLU A 35 12.57 -31.68 -50.41
N ALA A 36 13.73 -31.72 -49.75
CA ALA A 36 13.87 -31.41 -48.34
C ALA A 36 13.42 -29.95 -48.10
N LYS A 37 12.18 -29.77 -47.62
CA LYS A 37 11.82 -28.57 -46.88
C LYS A 37 12.73 -28.55 -45.66
N THR A 38 13.73 -27.68 -45.71
CA THR A 38 14.56 -27.36 -44.58
C THR A 38 13.68 -26.66 -43.55
N ASP A 39 13.07 -27.45 -42.65
CA ASP A 39 12.58 -26.95 -41.37
C ASP A 39 13.80 -26.49 -40.57
N VAL A 40 14.28 -25.29 -40.89
CA VAL A 40 15.30 -24.60 -40.10
C VAL A 40 14.65 -24.27 -38.78
N ALA A 41 14.91 -25.10 -37.77
CA ALA A 41 14.48 -24.83 -36.40
C ALA A 41 14.87 -23.40 -36.02
N ALA A 42 13.86 -22.56 -35.75
CA ALA A 42 14.07 -21.14 -35.48
C ALA A 42 15.04 -20.96 -34.30
N LYS A 43 16.04 -20.09 -34.45
CA LYS A 43 17.04 -19.84 -33.40
C LYS A 43 16.35 -19.19 -32.18
N PRO A 44 16.74 -19.51 -30.94
CA PRO A 44 16.16 -18.85 -29.78
C PRO A 44 16.52 -17.36 -29.75
N LEU A 45 15.52 -16.49 -29.55
CA LEU A 45 15.75 -15.06 -29.37
C LEU A 45 16.44 -14.82 -28.01
N ARG A 46 17.72 -14.40 -28.05
CA ARG A 46 18.50 -14.04 -26.86
C ARG A 46 18.16 -12.62 -26.42
N LEU A 47 17.07 -12.49 -25.69
CA LEU A 47 16.63 -11.25 -25.04
C LEU A 47 16.48 -11.50 -23.54
N GLU A 48 17.09 -10.62 -22.74
CA GLU A 48 17.05 -10.67 -21.28
C GLU A 48 16.66 -9.31 -20.71
N ILE A 49 15.57 -9.28 -19.94
CA ILE A 49 15.14 -8.10 -19.19
C ILE A 49 15.99 -7.98 -17.92
N ALA A 50 16.57 -6.81 -17.71
CA ALA A 50 17.36 -6.45 -16.53
C ALA A 50 16.50 -5.83 -15.43
N SER A 51 15.50 -5.02 -15.80
CA SER A 51 14.59 -4.38 -14.86
C SER A 51 13.28 -3.95 -15.52
N VAL A 52 12.24 -3.85 -14.69
CA VAL A 52 11.01 -3.13 -15.00
C VAL A 52 10.89 -1.96 -14.03
N LYS A 53 10.65 -0.78 -14.57
CA LYS A 53 10.61 0.47 -13.80
C LYS A 53 9.33 1.24 -14.07
N PHE A 54 8.67 1.72 -13.03
CA PHE A 54 7.54 2.65 -13.13
C PHE A 54 8.03 4.02 -12.66
N GLU A 55 8.02 4.99 -13.55
CA GLU A 55 8.43 6.36 -13.22
C GLU A 55 7.20 7.18 -12.79
N LYS A 56 7.38 8.04 -11.78
CA LYS A 56 6.33 8.94 -11.27
C LYS A 56 5.76 9.79 -12.40
N ALA A 57 6.63 10.40 -13.21
CA ALA A 57 6.24 11.28 -14.32
C ALA A 57 5.39 10.57 -15.38
N GLY A 58 5.62 9.26 -15.59
CA GLY A 58 4.84 8.44 -16.52
C GLY A 58 3.49 7.98 -15.96
N ASN A 59 3.27 8.09 -14.65
CA ASN A 59 2.11 7.52 -13.96
C ASN A 59 1.35 8.57 -13.12
N LEU A 60 1.06 9.72 -13.75
CA LEU A 60 0.28 10.82 -13.16
C LEU A 60 -1.20 10.77 -13.55
N LYS A 61 -2.04 11.40 -12.72
CA LYS A 61 -3.44 11.74 -13.00
C LYS A 61 -3.62 13.25 -12.79
N GLY A 62 -3.51 14.01 -13.87
CA GLY A 62 -3.44 15.47 -13.77
C GLY A 62 -2.14 15.89 -13.08
N THR A 63 -2.24 16.68 -12.01
CA THR A 63 -1.10 17.13 -11.20
C THR A 63 -0.70 16.14 -10.11
N ASP A 64 -1.48 15.10 -9.89
CA ASP A 64 -1.26 14.13 -8.81
C ASP A 64 -0.66 12.83 -9.35
N VAL A 65 -0.05 12.03 -8.48
CA VAL A 65 0.27 10.64 -8.80
C VAL A 65 -1.01 9.83 -9.05
N SER A 66 -0.94 8.88 -9.97
CA SER A 66 -2.07 7.98 -10.23
C SER A 66 -2.29 7.00 -9.07
N GLU A 67 -3.55 6.56 -8.90
CA GLU A 67 -3.91 5.61 -7.85
C GLU A 67 -3.09 4.31 -7.93
N PHE A 68 -2.83 3.78 -9.13
CA PHE A 68 -1.97 2.61 -9.30
C PHE A 68 -0.55 2.86 -8.78
N TYR A 69 0.05 4.01 -9.09
CA TYR A 69 1.39 4.36 -8.64
C TYR A 69 1.45 4.46 -7.12
N GLU A 70 0.40 4.97 -6.46
CA GLU A 70 0.32 4.98 -5.00
C GLU A 70 0.43 3.57 -4.40
N LYS A 71 -0.20 2.56 -5.03
CA LYS A 71 -0.21 1.17 -4.54
C LYS A 71 1.15 0.47 -4.64
N LEU A 72 2.10 1.02 -5.39
CA LEU A 72 3.47 0.49 -5.47
C LEU A 72 4.28 0.75 -4.18
N PHE A 73 3.81 1.65 -3.31
CA PHE A 73 4.54 2.08 -2.13
C PHE A 73 3.77 1.80 -0.84
N ILE A 74 4.50 1.71 0.27
CA ILE A 74 3.92 1.44 1.58
C ILE A 74 3.06 2.63 2.00
N THR A 75 1.85 2.34 2.48
CA THR A 75 0.95 3.35 3.03
C THR A 75 1.58 4.01 4.26
N ARG A 76 1.45 5.33 4.38
CA ARG A 76 1.97 6.10 5.50
C ARG A 76 0.87 6.87 6.21
N THR A 77 1.12 7.17 7.48
CA THR A 77 0.33 8.10 8.27
C THR A 77 1.30 9.10 8.93
N PRO A 78 1.23 10.41 8.63
CA PRO A 78 0.30 11.05 7.70
C PRO A 78 0.44 10.55 6.25
N ALA A 79 -0.65 10.68 5.48
CA ALA A 79 -0.66 10.27 4.08
C ALA A 79 0.41 11.05 3.29
N ARG A 80 0.96 10.41 2.26
CA ARG A 80 1.90 11.08 1.36
C ARG A 80 1.20 12.16 0.55
N ASP A 81 1.91 13.25 0.28
CA ASP A 81 1.44 14.25 -0.66
C ASP A 81 1.40 13.65 -2.07
N LYS A 82 0.24 13.75 -2.72
CA LYS A 82 0.00 13.18 -4.04
C LYS A 82 0.53 14.06 -5.16
N LEU A 83 0.82 15.34 -4.90
CA LEU A 83 1.28 16.27 -5.92
C LEU A 83 2.57 15.76 -6.59
N ALA A 84 2.59 15.80 -7.92
CA ALA A 84 3.71 15.35 -8.73
C ALA A 84 4.99 16.13 -8.42
N SER A 85 4.86 17.41 -8.05
CA SER A 85 5.96 18.31 -7.71
C SER A 85 6.60 18.06 -6.34
N VAL A 86 5.98 17.25 -5.47
CA VAL A 86 6.48 17.02 -4.12
C VAL A 86 7.37 15.78 -4.07
N ASP A 87 8.62 15.98 -3.63
CA ASP A 87 9.62 14.92 -3.52
C ASP A 87 9.42 14.06 -2.26
N SER A 88 9.79 12.78 -2.37
CA SER A 88 9.77 11.81 -1.27
C SER A 88 10.75 12.09 -0.12
N THR A 89 11.81 12.85 -0.39
CA THR A 89 12.86 13.25 0.56
C THR A 89 12.58 14.59 1.22
N ALA A 90 11.58 15.33 0.74
CA ALA A 90 11.16 16.58 1.35
C ALA A 90 10.43 16.34 2.68
N THR A 91 10.44 17.35 3.55
CA THR A 91 9.54 17.47 4.72
C THR A 91 8.06 17.27 4.37
N ALA A 92 7.69 17.41 3.09
CA ALA A 92 6.35 17.26 2.56
C ALA A 92 5.93 15.80 2.24
N ASN A 93 6.79 14.79 2.49
CA ASN A 93 6.42 13.36 2.45
C ASN A 93 5.76 12.92 1.12
N GLY A 94 6.33 13.29 -0.03
CA GLY A 94 5.80 12.90 -1.35
C GLY A 94 6.04 11.43 -1.73
N TYR A 95 5.66 11.07 -2.95
CA TYR A 95 5.98 9.75 -3.54
C TYR A 95 7.36 9.72 -4.21
N PRO A 96 8.10 8.59 -4.16
CA PRO A 96 9.37 8.44 -4.86
C PRO A 96 9.26 8.69 -6.36
N THR A 97 10.36 9.14 -6.96
CA THR A 97 10.45 9.43 -8.40
C THR A 97 10.29 8.18 -9.27
N GLU A 98 10.60 7.00 -8.72
CA GLU A 98 10.44 5.72 -9.40
C GLU A 98 10.19 4.56 -8.42
N PHE A 99 9.60 3.50 -8.97
CA PHE A 99 9.64 2.15 -8.44
C PHE A 99 10.37 1.27 -9.46
N ALA A 100 11.35 0.49 -9.03
CA ALA A 100 12.08 -0.44 -9.90
C ALA A 100 12.15 -1.83 -9.29
N THR A 101 12.01 -2.85 -10.12
CA THR A 101 12.32 -4.24 -9.76
C THR A 101 13.81 -4.37 -9.46
N ARG A 102 14.16 -5.27 -8.54
CA ARG A 102 15.52 -5.71 -8.29
C ARG A 102 15.84 -6.98 -9.09
N THR A 103 17.09 -7.42 -9.08
CA THR A 103 17.52 -8.63 -9.80
C THR A 103 16.77 -9.87 -9.31
N GLU A 104 16.55 -9.98 -8.00
CA GLU A 104 15.81 -11.08 -7.37
C GLU A 104 14.32 -11.11 -7.72
N ASP A 105 13.76 -10.02 -8.26
CA ASP A 105 12.37 -9.98 -8.71
C ASP A 105 12.18 -10.59 -10.12
N ILE A 106 13.27 -10.99 -10.79
CA ILE A 106 13.25 -11.57 -12.14
C ILE A 106 13.74 -13.01 -12.11
N GLU A 107 12.80 -13.95 -12.19
CA GLU A 107 13.05 -15.39 -12.16
C GLU A 107 12.81 -15.99 -13.55
N GLY A 108 13.89 -16.10 -14.33
CA GLY A 108 13.85 -16.58 -15.71
C GLY A 108 13.00 -15.67 -16.59
N ASN A 109 11.83 -16.15 -17.00
CA ASN A 109 10.88 -15.38 -17.83
C ASN A 109 9.74 -14.75 -17.00
N ASN A 110 9.77 -14.88 -15.68
CA ASN A 110 8.80 -14.26 -14.78
C ASN A 110 9.41 -13.01 -14.15
N ILE A 111 8.65 -11.92 -14.14
CA ILE A 111 9.00 -10.67 -13.47
C ILE A 111 7.95 -10.45 -12.39
N PHE A 112 8.37 -10.22 -11.16
CA PHE A 112 7.48 -9.98 -10.02
C PHE A 112 7.48 -8.52 -9.63
N ILE A 113 6.32 -7.88 -9.72
CA ILE A 113 6.09 -6.58 -9.11
C ILE A 113 5.54 -6.85 -7.72
N ASN A 114 6.40 -6.69 -6.72
CA ASN A 114 6.10 -6.95 -5.31
C ASN A 114 5.55 -5.70 -4.62
N LEU A 115 4.22 -5.63 -4.48
CA LEU A 115 3.54 -4.53 -3.81
C LEU A 115 3.65 -4.67 -2.29
N PRO A 116 3.82 -3.58 -1.53
CA PRO A 116 3.72 -3.64 -0.08
C PRO A 116 2.37 -4.21 0.36
N TYR A 117 2.39 -5.20 1.25
CA TYR A 117 1.14 -5.77 1.78
C TYR A 117 0.32 -4.69 2.50
N ASN A 118 -1.00 -4.72 2.32
CA ASN A 118 -1.92 -3.89 3.08
C ASN A 118 -3.19 -4.71 3.37
N SER A 119 -3.50 -4.90 4.65
CA SER A 119 -4.69 -5.65 5.06
C SER A 119 -5.99 -4.87 4.80
N ASN A 120 -5.92 -3.53 4.77
CA ASN A 120 -7.00 -2.63 4.37
C ASN A 120 -6.82 -2.14 2.91
N PHE A 121 -6.31 -3.00 2.04
CA PHE A 121 -6.10 -2.66 0.64
C PHE A 121 -7.43 -2.42 -0.09
N GLU A 122 -7.62 -1.20 -0.56
CA GLU A 122 -8.71 -0.83 -1.45
C GLU A 122 -8.31 -1.09 -2.91
N LYS A 123 -9.21 -1.71 -3.67
CA LYS A 123 -9.05 -1.91 -5.13
C LYS A 123 -9.03 -0.57 -5.86
N LEU A 124 -8.51 -0.57 -7.08
CA LEU A 124 -8.53 0.63 -7.93
C LEU A 124 -9.98 1.12 -8.16
N SER A 125 -10.16 2.43 -8.18
CA SER A 125 -11.45 3.06 -8.47
C SER A 125 -11.88 2.89 -9.93
N ALA A 126 -10.91 2.84 -10.85
CA ALA A 126 -11.08 2.68 -12.29
C ALA A 126 -9.97 1.78 -12.86
N ASN A 127 -10.15 1.25 -14.07
CA ASN A 127 -9.03 0.63 -14.80
C ASN A 127 -7.92 1.66 -14.96
N ALA A 128 -6.67 1.22 -14.82
CA ALA A 128 -5.51 2.10 -14.87
C ALA A 128 -4.66 1.78 -16.10
N THR A 129 -4.37 2.79 -16.92
CA THR A 129 -3.28 2.70 -17.89
C THR A 129 -1.97 2.93 -17.16
N VAL A 130 -1.09 1.94 -17.21
CA VAL A 130 0.20 1.95 -16.52
C VAL A 130 1.31 2.08 -17.54
N LYS A 131 2.29 2.94 -17.23
CA LYS A 131 3.51 3.08 -18.01
C LYS A 131 4.70 2.47 -17.27
N ALA A 132 5.43 1.62 -17.96
CA ALA A 132 6.64 0.99 -17.44
C ALA A 132 7.78 1.09 -18.45
N VAL A 133 9.00 1.30 -17.96
CA VAL A 133 10.23 1.23 -18.73
C VAL A 133 10.84 -0.14 -18.51
N LEU A 134 10.97 -0.91 -19.59
CA LEU A 134 11.76 -2.14 -19.61
C LEU A 134 13.20 -1.80 -19.94
N THR A 135 14.14 -2.34 -19.19
CA THR A 135 15.58 -2.27 -19.50
C THR A 135 16.08 -3.67 -19.85
N PHE A 136 16.89 -3.79 -20.89
CA PHE A 136 17.50 -5.05 -21.34
C PHE A 136 18.96 -5.14 -20.90
N LYS A 137 19.44 -6.35 -20.62
CA LYS A 137 20.86 -6.58 -20.24
C LYS A 137 21.85 -6.28 -21.36
N SER A 138 21.39 -6.33 -22.61
CA SER A 138 22.18 -6.03 -23.80
C SER A 138 21.35 -5.22 -24.78
N VAL A 139 22.03 -4.48 -25.66
CA VAL A 139 21.37 -3.74 -26.74
C VAL A 139 20.62 -4.74 -27.64
N VAL A 140 19.33 -4.50 -27.83
CA VAL A 140 18.50 -5.24 -28.78
C VAL A 140 18.34 -4.43 -30.06
N ASP A 141 18.24 -5.13 -31.17
CA ASP A 141 17.99 -4.52 -32.48
C ASP A 141 17.01 -5.36 -33.27
N SER A 142 16.06 -4.68 -33.93
CA SER A 142 15.00 -5.26 -34.74
C SER A 142 14.16 -6.31 -33.99
N VAL A 143 13.88 -6.07 -32.71
CA VAL A 143 12.94 -6.87 -31.90
C VAL A 143 11.59 -6.15 -31.84
N VAL A 144 10.49 -6.88 -31.89
CA VAL A 144 9.13 -6.33 -31.79
C VAL A 144 8.46 -6.83 -30.52
N LEU A 145 7.96 -5.94 -29.68
CA LEU A 145 6.94 -6.30 -28.68
C LEU A 145 5.60 -6.37 -29.41
N GLU A 146 4.89 -7.48 -29.31
CA GLU A 146 3.66 -7.72 -30.09
C GLU A 146 2.43 -6.97 -29.55
N THR A 147 2.41 -6.61 -28.27
CA THR A 147 1.24 -5.96 -27.65
C THR A 147 1.67 -4.97 -26.56
N PRO A 148 1.48 -3.65 -26.77
CA PRO A 148 1.18 -3.02 -28.07
C PRO A 148 2.34 -3.21 -29.05
N LYS A 149 2.04 -3.28 -30.36
CA LYS A 149 3.04 -3.50 -31.40
C LYS A 149 4.09 -2.37 -31.40
N THR A 150 5.29 -2.67 -30.91
CA THR A 150 6.34 -1.67 -30.68
C THR A 150 7.67 -2.21 -31.20
N ASN A 151 8.31 -1.47 -32.11
CA ASN A 151 9.66 -1.79 -32.57
C ASN A 151 10.69 -1.32 -31.54
N ILE A 152 11.58 -2.21 -31.16
CA ILE A 152 12.55 -1.98 -30.09
C ILE A 152 13.95 -1.95 -30.68
N LYS A 153 14.65 -0.86 -30.39
CA LYS A 153 16.07 -0.66 -30.68
C LYS A 153 16.72 0.05 -29.49
N GLY A 154 17.84 -0.49 -29.02
CA GLY A 154 18.56 0.05 -27.86
C GLY A 154 18.50 -0.88 -26.64
N ASN A 155 18.73 -0.32 -25.46
CA ASN A 155 18.77 -1.06 -24.20
C ASN A 155 17.52 -0.84 -23.32
N SER A 156 16.55 -0.05 -23.77
CA SER A 156 15.30 0.16 -23.04
C SER A 156 14.13 0.46 -23.96
N VAL A 157 12.92 0.31 -23.43
CA VAL A 157 11.67 0.69 -24.12
C VAL A 157 10.61 1.06 -23.09
N GLU A 158 9.87 2.14 -23.33
CA GLU A 158 8.63 2.44 -22.60
C GLU A 158 7.49 1.60 -23.19
N ILE A 159 6.76 0.93 -22.31
CA ILE A 159 5.56 0.17 -22.64
C ILE A 159 4.38 0.72 -21.85
N SER A 160 3.18 0.54 -22.40
CA SER A 160 1.94 0.81 -21.69
C SER A 160 1.00 -0.38 -21.77
N PHE A 161 0.29 -0.64 -20.68
CA PHE A 161 -0.71 -1.68 -20.58
C PHE A 161 -1.79 -1.31 -19.56
N GLU A 162 -2.94 -1.96 -19.65
CA GLU A 162 -4.05 -1.71 -18.73
C GLU A 162 -4.02 -2.68 -17.55
N ILE A 163 -4.25 -2.15 -16.34
CA ILE A 163 -4.57 -2.92 -15.14
C ILE A 163 -6.07 -2.82 -14.88
N ASN A 164 -6.75 -3.97 -14.95
CA ASN A 164 -8.17 -4.06 -14.64
C ASN A 164 -8.41 -3.93 -13.12
N LYS A 165 -9.26 -2.98 -12.73
CA LYS A 165 -9.57 -2.68 -11.33
C LYS A 165 -10.17 -3.86 -10.56
N ASP A 166 -10.95 -4.70 -11.24
CA ASP A 166 -11.66 -5.82 -10.62
C ASP A 166 -10.75 -7.05 -10.48
N HIS A 167 -9.60 -7.06 -11.16
CA HIS A 167 -8.53 -8.02 -10.92
C HIS A 167 -7.54 -7.52 -9.86
N PHE A 168 -7.36 -6.19 -9.74
CA PHE A 168 -6.44 -5.57 -8.79
C PHE A 168 -7.04 -5.45 -7.38
N THR A 169 -7.35 -6.60 -6.79
CA THR A 169 -7.99 -6.71 -5.46
C THR A 169 -7.08 -7.41 -4.45
N SER A 170 -7.35 -7.21 -3.15
CA SER A 170 -6.59 -7.85 -2.07
C SER A 170 -6.57 -9.39 -2.20
N GLU A 171 -7.70 -9.99 -2.55
CA GLU A 171 -7.79 -11.46 -2.75
C GLU A 171 -6.84 -11.94 -3.85
N LYS A 172 -6.85 -11.27 -5.02
CA LYS A 172 -6.04 -11.68 -6.17
C LYS A 172 -4.55 -11.39 -5.98
N LEU A 173 -4.20 -10.31 -5.27
CA LEU A 173 -2.81 -9.96 -4.93
C LEU A 173 -2.21 -10.88 -3.85
N LYS A 174 -3.05 -11.50 -3.00
CA LYS A 174 -2.64 -12.52 -2.01
C LYS A 174 -2.46 -13.91 -2.61
N SER A 175 -2.91 -14.15 -3.83
CA SER A 175 -2.86 -15.47 -4.47
C SER A 175 -1.41 -15.91 -4.71
N ALA A 176 -1.09 -17.15 -4.32
CA ALA A 176 0.21 -17.77 -4.60
C ALA A 176 0.50 -17.88 -6.10
N ASN A 177 -0.56 -17.96 -6.92
CA ASN A 177 -0.49 -17.86 -8.37
C ASN A 177 -1.03 -16.48 -8.79
N PRO A 178 -0.17 -15.48 -9.09
CA PRO A 178 -0.61 -14.12 -9.36
C PRO A 178 -1.64 -14.09 -10.49
N VAL A 179 -2.82 -13.52 -10.23
CA VAL A 179 -3.92 -13.49 -11.21
C VAL A 179 -3.80 -12.29 -12.15
N ILE A 180 -3.14 -11.23 -11.69
CA ILE A 180 -2.87 -10.03 -12.49
C ILE A 180 -1.55 -10.28 -13.22
N LYS A 181 -1.67 -10.63 -14.50
CA LYS A 181 -0.53 -10.95 -15.38
C LYS A 181 -0.55 -10.06 -16.60
N GLN A 182 0.61 -9.50 -16.94
CA GLN A 182 0.85 -8.90 -18.25
C GLN A 182 1.84 -9.79 -19.02
N VAL A 183 1.41 -10.28 -20.18
CA VAL A 183 2.27 -11.07 -21.07
C VAL A 183 2.99 -10.13 -22.02
N LEU A 184 4.32 -10.24 -22.08
CA LEU A 184 5.17 -9.50 -22.99
C LEU A 184 5.76 -10.50 -24.00
N LYS A 185 5.25 -10.46 -25.23
CA LYS A 185 5.69 -11.33 -26.31
C LYS A 185 6.63 -10.55 -27.23
N PHE A 186 7.87 -10.99 -27.34
CA PHE A 186 8.89 -10.42 -28.21
C PHE A 186 9.16 -11.33 -29.40
N SER A 187 9.13 -10.78 -30.60
CA SER A 187 9.41 -11.51 -31.84
C SER A 187 10.58 -10.89 -32.61
N LYS A 188 11.22 -11.70 -33.45
CA LYS A 188 12.23 -11.28 -34.42
C LYS A 188 12.25 -12.27 -35.58
N ALA A 189 12.27 -11.77 -36.81
CA ALA A 189 12.28 -12.63 -38.00
C ALA A 189 13.46 -13.64 -37.96
N GLY A 190 13.15 -14.92 -38.19
CA GLY A 190 14.13 -16.03 -38.13
C GLY A 190 14.45 -16.53 -36.71
N PHE A 191 13.78 -16.01 -35.68
CA PHE A 191 13.93 -16.45 -34.30
C PHE A 191 12.59 -16.94 -33.72
N ALA A 192 12.67 -17.84 -32.74
CA ALA A 192 11.54 -18.20 -31.91
C ALA A 192 11.18 -17.06 -30.95
N ASP A 193 9.89 -16.87 -30.70
CA ASP A 193 9.38 -15.83 -29.82
C ASP A 193 9.91 -15.99 -28.39
N LYS A 194 10.21 -14.85 -27.73
CA LYS A 194 10.57 -14.80 -26.32
C LYS A 194 9.39 -14.21 -25.54
N ILE A 195 8.90 -14.92 -24.54
CA ILE A 195 7.75 -14.51 -23.73
C ILE A 195 8.20 -14.25 -22.30
N TYR A 196 7.85 -13.08 -21.79
CA TYR A 196 7.93 -12.74 -20.37
C TYR A 196 6.53 -12.59 -19.78
N THR A 197 6.39 -12.89 -18.49
CA THR A 197 5.16 -12.62 -17.73
C THR A 197 5.48 -11.71 -16.57
N VAL A 198 4.86 -10.53 -16.55
CA VAL A 198 4.89 -9.61 -15.41
C VAL A 198 3.74 -9.96 -14.49
N ASN A 199 4.06 -10.30 -13.24
CA ASN A 199 3.14 -10.76 -12.23
C ASN A 199 3.04 -9.72 -11.11
N PHE A 200 1.83 -9.28 -10.76
CA PHE A 200 1.62 -8.40 -9.62
C PHE A 200 1.15 -9.21 -8.41
N LYS A 201 1.84 -9.07 -7.28
CA LYS A 201 1.50 -9.75 -6.02
C LYS A 201 1.88 -8.87 -4.83
N PHE A 202 1.30 -9.14 -3.67
CA PHE A 202 1.86 -8.58 -2.45
C PHE A 202 3.21 -9.23 -2.12
N SER A 203 4.10 -8.42 -1.57
CA SER A 203 5.30 -8.88 -0.89
C SER A 203 4.94 -9.77 0.28
N GLU A 204 5.77 -10.78 0.51
CA GLU A 204 5.64 -11.70 1.64
C GLU A 204 6.09 -11.04 2.96
N SER A 205 6.92 -9.99 2.88
CA SER A 205 7.33 -9.21 4.03
C SER A 205 6.17 -8.36 4.55
N LYS A 206 5.69 -8.69 5.75
CA LYS A 206 4.58 -7.98 6.42
C LYS A 206 5.07 -7.51 7.78
N SER A 207 5.13 -6.20 7.98
CA SER A 207 5.46 -5.61 9.27
C SER A 207 4.37 -5.92 10.32
N ASP A 208 4.80 -6.27 11.53
CA ASP A 208 3.96 -6.42 12.71
C ASP A 208 3.98 -5.18 13.62
N LEU A 209 4.69 -4.13 13.20
CA LEU A 209 4.81 -2.89 13.95
C LEU A 209 3.48 -2.12 13.96
N CYS A 210 2.99 -1.84 15.17
CA CYS A 210 1.79 -1.04 15.43
C CYS A 210 1.96 -0.14 16.67
N THR A 211 3.21 0.09 17.09
CA THR A 211 3.56 0.96 18.21
C THR A 211 3.65 2.41 17.74
N ILE A 212 2.82 3.30 18.28
CA ILE A 212 3.03 4.75 18.15
C ILE A 212 4.21 5.11 19.04
N GLY A 213 5.26 5.71 18.48
CA GLY A 213 6.39 6.19 19.27
C GLY A 213 5.96 7.27 20.27
N GLU A 214 6.70 7.44 21.36
CA GLU A 214 6.33 8.37 22.46
C GLU A 214 6.09 9.81 21.98
N THR A 215 6.75 10.22 20.89
CA THR A 215 6.60 11.54 20.29
C THR A 215 5.70 11.57 19.04
N GLY A 216 5.17 10.41 18.62
CA GLY A 216 4.44 10.23 17.36
C GLY A 216 3.01 10.77 17.39
N PHE A 217 2.41 10.96 18.56
CA PHE A 217 1.05 11.48 18.68
C PHE A 217 1.04 13.01 18.70
N LYS A 218 0.63 13.65 17.58
CA LYS A 218 0.80 15.09 17.36
C LYS A 218 -0.45 15.75 16.76
N PHE A 219 -0.56 17.06 16.97
CA PHE A 219 -1.65 17.94 16.52
C PHE A 219 -1.05 19.18 15.85
N THR A 220 -1.52 19.55 14.67
CA THR A 220 -1.20 20.83 14.03
C THR A 220 -2.15 21.90 14.55
N LEU A 221 -1.59 23.00 15.05
CA LEU A 221 -2.33 24.12 15.59
C LEU A 221 -2.92 25.00 14.48
N ASN A 222 -4.18 25.39 14.65
CA ASN A 222 -4.87 26.35 13.78
C ASN A 222 -5.23 27.62 14.55
N GLU A 223 -5.40 28.75 13.86
CA GLU A 223 -5.83 30.00 14.52
C GLU A 223 -7.21 29.85 15.18
N THR A 224 -8.13 29.14 14.52
CA THR A 224 -9.51 28.91 14.97
C THR A 224 -10.00 27.52 14.59
N GLY A 225 -11.07 27.05 15.23
CA GLY A 225 -11.71 25.76 14.89
C GLY A 225 -11.02 24.55 15.51
N ILE A 226 -10.84 23.49 14.72
CA ILE A 226 -10.16 22.27 15.18
C ILE A 226 -8.71 22.59 15.51
N ASN A 227 -8.22 22.10 16.66
CA ASN A 227 -6.89 22.41 17.20
C ASN A 227 -6.65 23.93 17.33
N ALA A 228 -7.67 24.72 17.67
CA ALA A 228 -7.53 26.15 17.87
C ALA A 228 -6.41 26.48 18.88
N LYS A 229 -5.52 27.40 18.53
CA LYS A 229 -4.41 27.86 19.39
C LYS A 229 -4.89 28.27 20.77
N THR A 230 -6.08 28.84 20.89
CA THR A 230 -6.67 29.25 22.17
C THR A 230 -6.94 28.10 23.14
N SER A 231 -6.99 26.84 22.67
CA SER A 231 -7.18 25.64 23.50
C SER A 231 -5.89 25.13 24.14
N PHE A 232 -4.72 25.54 23.63
CA PHE A 232 -3.41 25.06 24.08
C PHE A 232 -2.73 26.05 25.03
N SER A 233 -1.80 25.59 25.87
CA SER A 233 -1.02 26.48 26.74
C SER A 233 -0.04 27.35 25.93
N ASP A 234 0.40 28.48 26.48
CA ASP A 234 1.39 29.33 25.81
C ASP A 234 2.73 28.61 25.62
N THR A 235 3.11 27.75 26.57
CA THR A 235 4.27 26.85 26.47
C THR A 235 4.15 25.90 25.27
N ALA A 236 2.96 25.33 25.05
CA ALA A 236 2.70 24.45 23.91
C ALA A 236 2.68 25.20 22.56
N LYS A 237 2.22 26.46 22.56
CA LYS A 237 2.21 27.35 21.38
C LYS A 237 3.60 27.86 20.99
N ALA A 238 4.53 27.97 21.93
CA ALA A 238 5.86 28.55 21.70
C ALA A 238 6.74 27.72 20.74
N ASN A 239 6.28 26.53 20.33
CA ASN A 239 6.95 25.73 19.31
C ASN A 239 6.73 26.35 17.91
N SER A 240 7.82 26.78 17.27
CA SER A 240 7.86 27.34 15.91
C SER A 240 7.30 26.43 14.82
N ALA A 241 7.14 25.13 15.08
CA ALA A 241 6.55 24.18 14.15
C ALA A 241 5.00 24.20 14.10
N SER A 242 4.32 24.99 14.96
CA SER A 242 2.85 24.96 15.10
C SER A 242 2.30 23.55 15.35
N VAL A 243 3.07 22.69 16.02
CA VAL A 243 2.69 21.31 16.34
C VAL A 243 2.84 21.05 17.83
N VAL A 244 1.78 20.53 18.44
CA VAL A 244 1.77 20.08 19.84
C VAL A 244 1.81 18.56 19.87
N ARG A 245 2.61 18.01 20.78
CA ARG A 245 2.72 16.56 21.00
C ARG A 245 1.93 16.20 22.24
N ALA A 246 1.14 15.13 22.19
CA ALA A 246 0.55 14.59 23.41
C ALA A 246 1.65 14.01 24.30
N HIS A 247 1.48 14.13 25.60
CA HIS A 247 2.35 13.52 26.59
C HIS A 247 2.15 12.00 26.59
N TYR A 248 3.21 11.23 26.39
CA TYR A 248 3.19 9.79 26.54
C TYR A 248 3.27 9.40 28.01
N ASP A 249 2.26 8.69 28.53
CA ASP A 249 2.23 8.31 29.94
C ASP A 249 3.12 7.09 30.21
N THR A 250 4.35 7.36 30.65
CA THR A 250 5.34 6.33 30.98
C THR A 250 4.97 5.50 32.21
N ALA A 251 4.13 6.01 33.11
CA ALA A 251 3.62 5.21 34.24
C ALA A 251 2.71 4.06 33.76
N ASN A 252 2.21 4.16 32.53
CA ASN A 252 1.40 3.16 31.85
C ASN A 252 2.16 2.41 30.74
N SER A 253 3.50 2.37 30.75
CA SER A 253 4.32 1.76 29.69
C SER A 253 5.11 0.49 30.08
N GLY A 254 4.50 -0.42 30.86
CA GLY A 254 5.08 -1.72 31.23
C GLY A 254 4.79 -2.89 30.26
N GLU A 255 5.35 -4.07 30.58
CA GLU A 255 5.10 -5.31 29.84
C GLU A 255 3.60 -5.65 29.79
N GLY A 256 3.07 -5.90 28.59
CA GLY A 256 1.64 -6.19 28.40
C GLY A 256 0.77 -4.97 28.04
N LYS A 257 1.30 -3.75 28.15
CA LYS A 257 0.54 -2.54 27.79
C LYS A 257 0.27 -2.44 26.30
N GLY A 258 -0.95 -2.01 25.99
CA GLY A 258 -1.52 -1.99 24.65
C GLY A 258 -1.89 -3.38 24.10
N LYS A 259 -1.74 -4.49 24.85
CA LYS A 259 -2.16 -5.82 24.36
C LYS A 259 -3.67 -6.06 24.45
N THR A 260 -4.37 -5.32 25.33
CA THR A 260 -5.83 -5.40 25.51
C THR A 260 -6.43 -4.01 25.61
N SER A 261 -7.74 -3.89 25.33
CA SER A 261 -8.49 -2.64 25.49
C SER A 261 -8.59 -2.16 26.93
N SER A 262 -8.48 -3.06 27.91
CA SER A 262 -8.47 -2.75 29.35
C SER A 262 -7.12 -2.24 29.87
N SER A 263 -6.08 -2.30 29.05
CA SER A 263 -4.74 -1.83 29.38
C SER A 263 -4.11 -1.11 28.19
N PRO A 264 -4.74 -0.02 27.70
CA PRO A 264 -4.25 0.70 26.55
C PRO A 264 -2.94 1.44 26.86
N ILE A 265 -2.20 1.76 25.81
CA ILE A 265 -1.12 2.76 25.88
C ILE A 265 -1.78 4.14 25.92
N GLU A 266 -1.40 4.99 26.87
CA GLU A 266 -2.06 6.26 27.10
C GLU A 266 -1.20 7.45 26.63
N PHE A 267 -1.85 8.32 25.85
CA PHE A 267 -1.38 9.66 25.54
C PHE A 267 -2.29 10.69 26.23
N LYS A 268 -1.74 11.81 26.67
CA LYS A 268 -2.46 12.84 27.44
C LYS A 268 -2.27 14.22 26.81
N LEU A 269 -3.36 14.99 26.78
CA LEU A 269 -3.32 16.44 26.68
C LEU A 269 -3.60 17.00 28.08
N ARG A 270 -2.54 17.42 28.77
CA ARG A 270 -2.58 17.79 30.19
C ARG A 270 -2.91 19.26 30.39
N LYS A 271 -3.73 19.56 31.41
CA LYS A 271 -4.04 20.93 31.82
C LYS A 271 -3.06 21.40 32.89
N SER A 272 -2.09 22.22 32.51
CA SER A 272 -1.19 22.90 33.45
C SER A 272 -0.42 24.01 32.74
N ALA A 273 0.27 24.86 33.51
CA ALA A 273 1.12 25.92 32.94
C ALA A 273 2.22 25.36 31.99
N ASN A 274 2.68 24.13 32.27
CA ASN A 274 3.69 23.42 31.48
C ASN A 274 3.10 22.24 30.69
N GLY A 275 1.76 22.13 30.65
CA GLY A 275 1.04 21.07 29.97
C GLY A 275 0.74 21.44 28.52
N GLU A 276 0.07 20.54 27.81
CA GLU A 276 -0.31 20.76 26.42
C GLU A 276 -1.51 21.72 26.29
N LEU A 277 -2.42 21.72 27.27
CA LEU A 277 -3.63 22.54 27.31
C LEU A 277 -3.53 23.67 28.34
N ASN A 278 -4.43 24.65 28.22
CA ASN A 278 -4.59 25.69 29.25
C ASN A 278 -4.77 25.10 30.65
N THR A 279 -4.29 25.81 31.68
CA THR A 279 -4.36 25.37 33.09
C THR A 279 -5.77 25.04 33.56
N SER A 280 -6.79 25.73 33.07
CA SER A 280 -8.20 25.45 33.39
C SER A 280 -8.77 24.25 32.64
N GLY A 281 -8.02 23.63 31.74
CA GLY A 281 -8.52 22.70 30.73
C GLY A 281 -9.33 23.41 29.63
N VAL A 282 -9.99 22.59 28.82
CA VAL A 282 -10.80 23.00 27.67
C VAL A 282 -12.22 22.43 27.78
N ALA A 283 -13.20 23.21 27.32
CA ALA A 283 -14.61 22.82 27.31
C ALA A 283 -14.94 21.87 26.15
N ASP A 284 -16.17 21.36 26.11
CA ASP A 284 -16.71 20.50 25.05
C ASP A 284 -16.99 21.22 23.72
N THR A 285 -16.70 22.52 23.65
CA THR A 285 -16.66 23.32 22.41
C THR A 285 -15.26 23.38 21.79
N ALA A 286 -14.23 22.87 22.46
CA ALA A 286 -12.88 22.77 21.91
C ALA A 286 -12.72 21.43 21.18
N TYR A 287 -12.47 21.49 19.88
CA TYR A 287 -12.38 20.32 19.00
C TYR A 287 -10.94 20.02 18.63
N PHE A 288 -10.61 18.73 18.51
CA PHE A 288 -9.26 18.26 18.22
C PHE A 288 -9.24 17.25 17.06
N LYS A 289 -8.09 17.16 16.38
CA LYS A 289 -7.69 16.09 15.47
C LYS A 289 -6.18 15.88 15.53
N ALA A 290 -5.73 14.64 15.64
CA ALA A 290 -4.33 14.26 15.55
C ALA A 290 -3.89 14.16 14.08
N ASP A 291 -4.02 15.27 13.35
CA ASP A 291 -3.72 15.39 11.92
C ASP A 291 -2.22 15.27 11.60
N ALA A 292 -1.36 15.43 12.59
CA ALA A 292 0.07 15.18 12.53
C ALA A 292 0.49 13.85 13.20
N LEU A 293 -0.46 12.95 13.52
CA LEU A 293 -0.16 11.63 14.08
C LEU A 293 0.71 10.80 13.13
N GLU A 294 1.78 10.23 13.65
CA GLU A 294 2.66 9.31 12.94
C GLU A 294 2.39 7.87 13.38
N LEU A 295 2.09 7.00 12.41
CA LEU A 295 2.00 5.56 12.62
C LEU A 295 3.20 4.87 11.96
N PRO A 296 3.61 3.67 12.42
CA PRO A 296 4.55 2.84 11.69
C PRO A 296 4.12 2.65 10.23
N ASP A 297 5.09 2.55 9.31
CA ASP A 297 4.82 2.35 7.89
C ASP A 297 3.89 1.12 7.69
N GLY A 298 2.78 1.34 6.99
CA GLY A 298 1.74 0.33 6.72
C GLY A 298 0.72 0.11 7.83
N ALA A 299 0.90 0.67 9.03
CA ALA A 299 -0.08 0.59 10.11
C ALA A 299 -1.25 1.55 9.89
N PHE A 300 -2.43 1.20 10.42
CA PHE A 300 -3.67 1.96 10.26
C PHE A 300 -4.55 1.87 11.51
N ILE A 301 -5.52 2.76 11.62
CA ILE A 301 -6.44 2.83 12.76
C ILE A 301 -7.70 2.03 12.46
N VAL A 302 -8.12 1.22 13.42
CA VAL A 302 -9.41 0.52 13.45
C VAL A 302 -10.18 0.95 14.69
N LEU A 303 -11.47 1.22 14.51
CA LEU A 303 -12.39 1.48 15.61
C LEU A 303 -13.14 0.19 15.93
N GLU A 304 -12.84 -0.40 17.09
CA GLU A 304 -13.43 -1.67 17.49
C GLU A 304 -14.84 -1.50 18.07
N ASN A 305 -15.14 -0.35 18.70
CA ASN A 305 -16.43 -0.03 19.31
C ASN A 305 -17.04 1.27 18.73
N ASP A 306 -18.36 1.42 18.85
CA ASP A 306 -19.14 2.58 18.39
C ASP A 306 -18.79 3.88 19.12
N THR A 307 -18.29 3.77 20.35
CA THR A 307 -17.82 4.91 21.16
C THR A 307 -16.39 5.33 20.84
N TYR A 308 -15.64 4.51 20.10
CA TYR A 308 -14.24 4.79 19.77
C TYR A 308 -14.18 5.89 18.72
N VAL A 309 -13.16 6.74 18.80
CA VAL A 309 -12.96 7.88 17.91
C VAL A 309 -11.66 7.68 17.15
N ASN A 310 -11.69 7.84 15.83
CA ASN A 310 -10.45 7.89 15.07
C ASN A 310 -9.78 9.24 15.34
N PRO A 311 -8.60 9.28 15.96
CA PRO A 311 -7.98 10.54 16.35
C PRO A 311 -7.60 11.41 15.15
N ILE A 312 -7.34 10.82 13.97
CA ILE A 312 -6.97 11.55 12.75
C ILE A 312 -8.20 12.24 12.15
N THR A 313 -9.30 11.49 11.96
CA THR A 313 -10.51 12.06 11.35
C THR A 313 -11.34 12.83 12.38
N GLY A 314 -11.17 12.54 13.66
CA GLY A 314 -11.96 13.06 14.78
C GLY A 314 -13.37 12.46 14.88
N ILE A 315 -13.69 11.38 14.15
CA ILE A 315 -15.07 10.86 14.04
C ILE A 315 -15.19 9.48 14.70
N LYS A 316 -16.34 9.22 15.34
CA LYS A 316 -16.70 7.88 15.86
C LYS A 316 -16.90 6.84 14.75
N LYS A 317 -16.96 5.57 15.15
CA LYS A 317 -17.25 4.45 14.24
C LYS A 317 -18.67 4.49 13.67
N THR A 318 -19.65 4.83 14.50
CA THR A 318 -21.02 5.06 14.03
C THR A 318 -21.02 6.32 13.17
N ASN A 319 -21.80 6.32 12.08
CA ASN A 319 -21.91 7.42 11.10
C ASN A 319 -22.41 8.72 11.77
N GLY A 320 -21.56 9.38 12.56
CA GLY A 320 -21.79 10.71 13.06
C GLY A 320 -21.92 11.66 11.89
N THR A 321 -22.90 12.55 11.94
CA THR A 321 -23.04 13.60 10.94
C THR A 321 -21.80 14.48 10.99
N VAL A 322 -20.96 14.42 9.96
CA VAL A 322 -19.78 15.27 9.85
C VAL A 322 -20.25 16.68 9.48
N VAL A 323 -20.41 17.53 10.47
CA VAL A 323 -20.57 18.97 10.26
C VAL A 323 -19.18 19.56 10.05
N ALA A 324 -19.04 20.47 9.08
CA ALA A 324 -17.77 21.15 8.84
C ALA A 324 -17.22 21.76 10.14
N ASN A 325 -15.92 21.56 10.39
CA ASN A 325 -15.20 22.05 11.57
C ASN A 325 -15.64 21.47 12.92
N GLN A 326 -16.36 20.34 12.95
CA GLN A 326 -16.68 19.62 14.19
C GLN A 326 -16.13 18.19 14.20
N THR A 327 -15.87 17.70 15.41
CA THR A 327 -15.39 16.34 15.69
C THR A 327 -16.01 15.79 16.96
N ASP A 328 -15.97 14.46 17.11
CA ASP A 328 -16.26 13.77 18.36
C ASP A 328 -15.10 13.85 19.37
N LEU A 329 -13.88 14.16 18.88
CA LEU A 329 -12.70 14.35 19.70
C LEU A 329 -12.66 15.78 20.26
N LYS A 330 -13.19 15.98 21.46
CA LYS A 330 -13.41 17.30 22.05
C LYS A 330 -13.14 17.31 23.56
N GLY A 331 -13.09 18.49 24.19
CA GLY A 331 -13.03 18.59 25.65
C GLY A 331 -14.29 18.05 26.33
N ALA A 332 -14.28 18.05 27.67
CA ALA A 332 -15.47 17.70 28.45
C ALA A 332 -16.22 18.96 28.90
N SER A 333 -17.53 18.84 29.09
CA SER A 333 -18.32 19.87 29.76
C SER A 333 -17.80 20.08 31.18
N GLY A 334 -17.70 21.34 31.62
CA GLY A 334 -17.10 21.70 32.91
C GLY A 334 -15.59 21.45 33.02
N ASN A 335 -14.90 21.26 31.89
CA ASN A 335 -13.45 21.05 31.81
C ASN A 335 -12.94 19.82 32.59
N GLY A 336 -13.81 18.82 32.78
CA GLY A 336 -13.43 17.50 33.29
C GLY A 336 -12.51 16.73 32.33
N SER A 337 -11.91 15.64 32.82
CA SER A 337 -11.15 14.71 31.99
C SER A 337 -12.09 13.89 31.09
N VAL A 338 -11.68 13.61 29.86
CA VAL A 338 -12.41 12.75 28.92
C VAL A 338 -11.45 11.85 28.15
N GLU A 339 -11.86 10.62 27.90
CA GLU A 339 -11.04 9.56 27.32
C GLU A 339 -11.56 9.12 25.95
N TYR A 340 -10.64 8.91 25.01
CA TYR A 340 -10.92 8.47 23.65
C TYR A 340 -10.06 7.27 23.28
N ASN A 341 -10.71 6.15 23.03
CA ASN A 341 -10.04 4.89 22.71
C ASN A 341 -10.00 4.64 21.20
N PHE A 342 -8.92 4.01 20.74
CA PHE A 342 -8.74 3.56 19.36
C PHE A 342 -7.73 2.42 19.28
N THR A 343 -7.73 1.69 18.17
CA THR A 343 -6.79 0.58 17.94
C THR A 343 -5.90 0.92 16.75
N VAL A 344 -4.60 0.66 16.86
CA VAL A 344 -3.68 0.64 15.71
C VAL A 344 -3.43 -0.82 15.34
N VAL A 345 -3.64 -1.13 14.07
CA VAL A 345 -3.36 -2.44 13.47
C VAL A 345 -2.14 -2.30 12.57
N ALA A 346 -1.21 -3.24 12.67
CA ALA A 346 0.00 -3.27 11.86
C ALA A 346 -0.31 -3.59 10.40
N GLN A 347 0.70 -3.43 9.55
CA GLN A 347 0.62 -3.76 8.13
C GLN A 347 0.08 -5.18 7.88
N ASN A 348 0.53 -6.16 8.68
CA ASN A 348 0.11 -7.56 8.57
C ASN A 348 -1.40 -7.81 8.78
N GLY A 349 -2.13 -6.87 9.40
CA GLY A 349 -3.56 -6.95 9.67
C GLY A 349 -3.96 -7.77 10.90
N THR A 350 -3.00 -8.37 11.61
CA THR A 350 -3.25 -9.25 12.77
C THR A 350 -2.65 -8.70 14.05
N SER A 351 -1.44 -8.12 13.97
CA SER A 351 -0.82 -7.46 15.12
C SER A 351 -1.54 -6.15 15.39
N LYS A 352 -1.94 -5.93 16.64
CA LYS A 352 -2.62 -4.71 17.05
C LYS A 352 -2.21 -4.23 18.43
N LYS A 353 -2.36 -2.93 18.65
CA LYS A 353 -2.21 -2.28 19.95
C LYS A 353 -3.39 -1.36 20.23
N TYR A 354 -3.83 -1.34 21.49
CA TYR A 354 -4.90 -0.48 21.97
C TYR A 354 -4.34 0.79 22.58
N TYR A 355 -4.97 1.91 22.27
CA TYR A 355 -4.55 3.23 22.70
C TYR A 355 -5.71 4.02 23.28
N LYS A 356 -5.35 4.96 24.15
CA LYS A 356 -6.24 5.92 24.77
C LYS A 356 -5.62 7.30 24.68
N LEU A 357 -6.39 8.29 24.25
CA LEU A 357 -6.07 9.71 24.39
C LEU A 357 -6.95 10.30 25.49
N THR A 358 -6.33 10.90 26.50
CA THR A 358 -7.04 11.60 27.59
C THR A 358 -6.88 13.10 27.41
N ILE A 359 -7.99 13.83 27.32
CA ILE A 359 -8.05 15.30 27.22
C ILE A 359 -8.40 15.86 28.59
N ASN A 360 -7.80 17.01 28.97
CA ASN A 360 -7.87 17.59 30.32
C ASN A 360 -7.32 16.67 31.41
N ALA A 361 -6.32 15.85 31.08
CA ALA A 361 -5.61 15.06 32.09
C ALA A 361 -4.91 16.00 33.09
N ASP A 362 -4.83 15.61 34.35
CA ASP A 362 -3.97 16.32 35.30
C ASP A 362 -2.50 16.06 34.97
N SER A 363 -1.65 17.04 35.29
CA SER A 363 -0.25 17.08 34.87
C SER A 363 0.67 16.12 35.59
#